data_AF-A0A3D8L2B3-F1
#
_entry.id   AF-A0A3D8L2B3-F1
#
_cell.length_a   1.000
_cell.length_b   1.000
_cell.length_c   1.000
_cell.angle_alpha   90.00
_cell.angle_beta   90.00
_cell.angle_gamma   90.00
#
_symmetry.space_group_name_H-M   'P 1'
#
loop_
_entity.id
_entity.type
_entity.pdbx_description
1 polymer ?
#
loop_
_entity_poly.entity_id
_entity_poly.type
_entity_poly.pdbx_seq_one_letter_code
_entity_poly.pdbx_strand_id
1 'polypeptide(L)'
;MIRLSDNRDPSARFEGLLRYAFNCGKAEDPFGYARQEEFSGFVDEIRFSARRALATGLIKLVIDNPDNEYTDRLKELETSVWEAKTQDQIIQIIDAALRLMNDKESKH
;
A
#
# COMPACT_ATOMS: atom_id res chain seq x y z
N MET A 1 1.74 -3.67 -14.44
CA MET A 1 1.52 -2.28 -14.92
C MET A 1 0.39 -1.61 -14.15
N ILE A 2 0.74 -0.94 -13.06
CA ILE A 2 -0.14 -0.04 -12.32
C ILE A 2 -0.53 1.10 -13.29
N ARG A 3 -1.83 1.28 -13.56
CA ARG A 3 -2.28 2.38 -14.44
C ARG A 3 -2.11 3.72 -13.71
N LEU A 4 -1.04 4.43 -14.02
CA LEU A 4 -0.65 5.73 -13.45
C LEU A 4 -1.60 6.89 -13.81
N SER A 5 -2.66 6.66 -14.57
CA SER A 5 -3.62 7.72 -14.95
C SER A 5 -4.53 8.19 -13.79
N ASP A 6 -4.55 7.46 -12.67
CA ASP A 6 -5.31 7.81 -11.44
C ASP A 6 -4.43 8.45 -10.34
N ASN A 7 -3.19 8.83 -10.66
CA ASN A 7 -2.15 9.24 -9.69
C ASN A 7 -2.44 10.45 -8.78
N ARG A 8 -3.58 11.13 -8.93
CA ARG A 8 -3.97 12.23 -8.02
C ARG A 8 -4.81 11.77 -6.85
N ASP A 9 -5.55 10.66 -6.96
CA ASP A 9 -6.42 10.19 -5.89
C ASP A 9 -5.66 9.26 -4.93
N PRO A 10 -5.47 9.65 -3.66
CA PRO A 10 -4.93 8.77 -2.64
C PRO A 10 -5.65 7.42 -2.51
N SER A 11 -6.97 7.40 -2.67
CA SER A 11 -7.81 6.21 -2.50
C SER A 11 -7.57 5.20 -3.63
N ALA A 12 -7.43 5.68 -4.85
CA ALA A 12 -7.09 4.85 -6.01
C ALA A 12 -5.66 4.29 -5.92
N ARG A 13 -4.71 5.09 -5.42
CA ARG A 13 -3.33 4.63 -5.15
C ARG A 13 -3.27 3.55 -4.08
N PHE A 14 -4.03 3.72 -3.01
CA PHE A 14 -4.20 2.71 -1.96
C PHE A 14 -4.78 1.40 -2.53
N GLU A 15 -5.88 1.48 -3.28
CA GLU A 15 -6.48 0.31 -3.94
C GLU A 15 -5.45 -0.37 -4.85
N GLY A 16 -4.77 0.39 -5.70
CA GLY A 16 -3.77 -0.12 -6.63
C GLY A 16 -2.63 -0.86 -5.93
N LEU A 17 -2.10 -0.29 -4.84
CA LEU A 17 -1.06 -0.92 -4.04
C LEU A 17 -1.52 -2.25 -3.45
N LEU A 18 -2.71 -2.30 -2.84
CA LEU A 18 -3.22 -3.52 -2.21
C LEU A 18 -3.58 -4.59 -3.25
N ARG A 19 -4.18 -4.21 -4.38
CA ARG A 19 -4.48 -5.14 -5.47
C ARG A 19 -3.22 -5.74 -6.07
N TYR A 20 -2.16 -4.94 -6.18
CA TYR A 20 -0.86 -5.42 -6.59
C TYR A 20 -0.29 -6.41 -5.54
N ALA A 21 -0.32 -6.06 -4.26
CA ALA A 21 0.18 -6.90 -3.17
C ALA A 21 -0.56 -8.25 -3.06
N PHE A 22 -1.89 -8.26 -3.19
CA PHE A 22 -2.70 -9.47 -3.09
C PHE A 22 -2.89 -10.18 -4.44
N ASN A 23 -2.37 -9.61 -5.53
CA ASN A 23 -2.59 -10.09 -6.90
C ASN A 23 -4.07 -10.36 -7.20
N CYS A 24 -4.94 -9.36 -6.97
CA CYS A 24 -6.40 -9.52 -7.04
C CYS A 24 -7.12 -8.45 -7.90
N GLY A 25 -8.25 -8.86 -8.48
CA GLY A 25 -9.26 -7.95 -9.02
C GLY A 25 -10.02 -7.20 -7.93
N LYS A 26 -10.74 -6.12 -8.29
CA LYS A 26 -11.50 -5.28 -7.34
C LYS A 26 -12.52 -6.05 -6.51
N ALA A 27 -13.13 -7.09 -7.10
CA ALA A 27 -14.15 -7.94 -6.45
C ALA A 27 -13.59 -9.28 -5.94
N GLU A 28 -12.29 -9.52 -6.12
CA GLU A 28 -11.63 -10.81 -5.86
C GLU A 28 -10.64 -10.74 -4.70
N ASP A 29 -10.60 -9.61 -3.98
CA ASP A 29 -9.74 -9.47 -2.82
C ASP A 29 -10.20 -10.40 -1.68
N PRO A 30 -9.38 -11.38 -1.28
CA PRO A 30 -9.74 -12.35 -0.24
C PRO A 30 -9.94 -11.71 1.15
N PHE A 31 -9.40 -10.51 1.39
CA PHE A 31 -9.45 -9.85 2.69
C PHE A 31 -10.42 -8.65 2.74
N GLY A 32 -10.91 -8.19 1.59
CA GLY A 32 -11.76 -7.00 1.48
C GLY A 32 -11.08 -5.67 1.81
N TYR A 33 -9.75 -5.63 1.86
CA TYR A 33 -8.92 -4.45 2.10
C TYR A 33 -8.65 -3.60 0.87
N ALA A 34 -8.57 -4.20 -0.32
CA ALA A 34 -8.19 -3.59 -1.58
C ALA A 34 -9.36 -2.87 -2.26
N ARG A 35 -10.12 -2.09 -1.47
CA ARG A 35 -11.23 -1.26 -1.91
C ARG A 35 -10.94 0.21 -1.58
N GLN A 36 -11.32 1.13 -2.46
CA GLN A 36 -11.06 2.57 -2.25
C GLN A 36 -11.75 3.08 -0.98
N GLU A 37 -12.92 2.52 -0.63
CA GLU A 37 -13.67 2.94 0.54
C GLU A 37 -12.88 2.71 1.84
N GLU A 38 -11.98 1.72 1.89
CA GLU A 38 -11.14 1.46 3.07
C GLU A 38 -10.15 2.59 3.33
N PHE A 39 -9.79 3.37 2.29
CA PHE A 39 -8.95 4.56 2.45
C PHE A 39 -9.64 5.66 3.27
N SER A 40 -10.98 5.69 3.33
CA SER A 40 -11.72 6.61 4.19
C SER A 40 -11.37 6.46 5.68
N GLY A 41 -10.85 5.30 6.09
CA GLY A 41 -10.36 5.09 7.45
C GLY A 41 -9.06 5.82 7.79
N PHE A 42 -8.49 6.58 6.86
CA PHE A 42 -7.40 7.52 7.09
C PHE A 42 -7.84 9.00 7.10
N VAL A 43 -9.12 9.27 6.81
CA VAL A 43 -9.70 10.62 6.82
C VAL A 43 -10.15 10.96 8.24
N ASP A 44 -9.87 12.19 8.70
CA ASP A 44 -10.12 12.74 10.04
C ASP A 44 -9.34 12.06 11.18
N GLU A 45 -9.51 10.75 11.35
CA GLU A 45 -8.82 9.94 12.35
C GLU A 45 -8.33 8.63 11.73
N ILE A 46 -7.06 8.29 11.97
CA ILE A 46 -6.48 7.05 11.47
C ILE A 46 -7.04 5.86 12.26
N ARG A 47 -7.99 5.15 11.64
CA ARG A 47 -8.61 3.96 12.19
C ARG A 47 -7.65 2.77 12.18
N PHE A 48 -7.74 1.95 13.23
CA PHE A 48 -6.97 0.71 13.33
C PHE A 48 -7.18 -0.23 12.13
N SER A 49 -8.41 -0.34 11.62
CA SER A 49 -8.73 -1.20 10.47
C SER A 49 -7.97 -0.78 9.21
N ALA A 50 -7.87 0.53 8.95
CA ALA A 50 -7.16 1.07 7.80
C ALA A 50 -5.64 0.84 7.92
N ARG A 51 -5.05 1.06 9.11
CA ARG A 51 -3.64 0.70 9.39
C ARG A 51 -3.38 -0.76 9.10
N ARG A 52 -4.24 -1.65 9.64
CA ARG A 52 -4.11 -3.09 9.44
C ARG A 52 -4.17 -3.46 7.96
N ALA A 53 -5.08 -2.86 7.19
CA ALA A 53 -5.19 -3.10 5.75
C ALA A 53 -3.89 -2.74 5.01
N LEU A 54 -3.36 -1.53 5.23
CA LEU A 54 -2.12 -1.08 4.59
C LEU A 54 -0.90 -1.91 5.04
N ALA A 55 -0.75 -2.15 6.33
CA ALA A 55 0.33 -2.97 6.88
C ALA A 55 0.29 -4.40 6.33
N THR A 56 -0.90 -5.00 6.21
CA THR A 56 -1.04 -6.35 5.62
C THR A 56 -0.59 -6.38 4.17
N GLY A 57 -0.91 -5.35 3.38
CA GLY A 57 -0.42 -5.23 2.01
C GLY A 57 1.10 -5.15 1.93
N LEU A 58 1.72 -4.31 2.75
CA LEU A 58 3.18 -4.18 2.82
C LEU A 58 3.85 -5.48 3.27
N ILE A 59 3.30 -6.17 4.28
CA ILE A 59 3.80 -7.47 4.74
C ILE A 59 3.72 -8.52 3.63
N LYS A 60 2.63 -8.55 2.84
CA LYS A 60 2.53 -9.47 1.71
C LYS A 60 3.63 -9.22 0.68
N LEU A 61 3.91 -7.94 0.39
CA LEU A 61 5.00 -7.56 -0.51
C LEU A 61 6.38 -7.98 0.03
N VAL A 62 6.61 -7.85 1.34
CA VAL A 62 7.83 -8.35 2.00
C VAL A 62 7.97 -9.86 1.81
N ILE A 63 6.91 -10.63 2.06
CA ILE A 63 6.91 -12.09 1.94
C ILE A 63 7.17 -12.54 0.50
N ASP A 64 6.58 -11.86 -0.49
CA ASP A 64 6.70 -12.23 -1.90
C ASP A 64 8.05 -11.86 -2.54
N ASN A 65 8.86 -11.06 -1.84
CA ASN A 65 10.10 -10.52 -2.37
C ASN A 65 11.28 -10.70 -1.40
N PRO A 66 11.56 -11.92 -0.90
CA PRO A 66 12.54 -12.11 0.16
C PRO A 66 13.96 -11.67 -0.24
N ASP A 67 14.74 -11.26 0.77
CA ASP A 67 16.20 -11.06 0.74
C ASP A 67 16.73 -10.05 -0.30
N ASN A 68 16.05 -8.90 -0.44
CA ASN A 68 16.55 -7.77 -1.23
C ASN A 68 16.45 -6.43 -0.47
N GLU A 69 17.19 -5.41 -0.92
CA GLU A 69 17.16 -4.05 -0.35
C GLU A 69 15.73 -3.46 -0.31
N TYR A 70 14.87 -3.86 -1.25
CA TYR A 70 13.47 -3.44 -1.28
C TYR A 70 12.67 -3.99 -0.08
N THR A 71 13.01 -5.18 0.39
CA THR A 71 12.37 -5.84 1.53
C THR A 71 12.54 -5.01 2.80
N ASP A 72 13.75 -4.52 3.06
CA ASP A 72 14.03 -3.76 4.26
C ASP A 72 13.32 -2.40 4.24
N ARG A 73 13.30 -1.74 3.08
CA ARG A 73 12.51 -0.51 2.89
C ARG A 73 11.00 -0.75 3.05
N LEU A 74 10.47 -1.89 2.61
CA LEU A 74 9.07 -2.24 2.83
C LEU A 74 8.76 -2.50 4.31
N LYS A 75 9.67 -3.12 5.07
CA LYS A 75 9.54 -3.29 6.53
C LYS A 75 9.52 -1.95 7.27
N GLU A 76 10.38 -1.01 6.86
CA GLU A 76 10.40 0.35 7.44
C GLU A 76 9.09 1.10 7.16
N LEU A 77 8.55 0.98 5.94
CA LEU A 77 7.26 1.55 5.58
C LEU A 77 6.13 0.92 6.41
N GLU A 78 6.15 -0.38 6.63
CA GLU A 78 5.17 -1.07 7.49
C GLU A 78 5.19 -0.53 8.91
N THR A 79 6.38 -0.36 9.50
CA THR A 79 6.53 0.26 10.83
C THR A 79 5.96 1.68 10.83
N SER A 80 6.24 2.45 9.77
CA SER A 80 5.76 3.82 9.61
C SER A 80 4.22 3.92 9.54
N VAL A 81 3.52 2.88 9.08
CA VAL A 81 2.04 2.83 9.11
C VAL A 81 1.51 2.88 10.54
N TRP A 82 2.17 2.21 11.48
CA TRP A 82 1.77 2.16 12.89
C TRP A 82 2.15 3.42 13.66
N GLU A 83 3.13 4.18 13.17
CA GLU A 83 3.57 5.44 13.77
C GLU A 83 2.87 6.67 13.18
N ALA A 84 2.30 6.54 11.98
CA ALA A 84 1.61 7.63 11.29
C ALA A 84 0.48 8.21 12.15
N LYS A 85 0.38 9.54 12.18
CA LYS A 85 -0.59 10.33 12.93
C LYS A 85 -1.51 11.14 12.02
N THR A 86 -1.13 11.34 10.77
CA THR A 86 -1.90 12.13 9.80
C THR A 86 -2.16 11.38 8.51
N GLN A 87 -3.23 11.75 7.81
CA GLN A 87 -3.53 11.24 6.48
C GLN A 87 -2.37 11.48 5.51
N ASP A 88 -1.73 12.65 5.56
CA ASP A 88 -0.60 12.99 4.71
C ASP A 88 0.59 12.03 4.87
N GLN A 89 0.88 11.58 6.10
CA GLN A 89 1.91 10.58 6.35
C GLN A 89 1.55 9.23 5.70
N ILE A 90 0.27 8.83 5.78
CA ILE A 90 -0.21 7.62 5.12
C ILE A 90 -0.07 7.73 3.60
N ILE A 91 -0.41 8.88 3.02
CA ILE A 91 -0.25 9.14 1.58
C ILE A 91 1.23 9.01 1.17
N GLN A 92 2.13 9.60 1.96
CA GLN A 92 3.58 9.51 1.72
C GLN A 92 4.09 8.06 1.78
N ILE A 93 3.57 7.25 2.71
CA ILE A 93 3.92 5.83 2.83
C ILE A 93 3.45 5.05 1.58
N ILE A 94 2.21 5.27 1.15
CA ILE A 94 1.64 4.64 -0.06
C ILE A 94 2.47 5.02 -1.30
N ASP A 95 2.81 6.30 -1.43
CA ASP A 95 3.63 6.79 -2.56
C ASP A 95 5.04 6.21 -2.56
N ALA A 96 5.66 6.08 -1.39
CA ALA A 96 6.96 5.46 -1.26
C ALA A 96 6.90 3.97 -1.66
N ALA A 97 5.87 3.24 -1.22
CA ALA A 97 5.68 1.85 -1.60
C ALA A 97 5.46 1.68 -3.10
N LEU A 98 4.62 2.50 -3.73
CA LEU A 98 4.38 2.47 -5.18
C LEU A 98 5.65 2.78 -5.99
N ARG A 99 6.46 3.75 -5.54
CA ARG A 99 7.76 4.06 -6.17
C ARG A 99 8.71 2.86 -6.12
N LEU A 100 8.83 2.21 -4.95
CA LEU A 100 9.64 0.99 -4.79
C LEU A 100 9.23 -0.10 -5.78
N MET A 101 7.92 -0.26 -6.02
CA MET A 101 7.41 -1.28 -6.95
C MET A 101 7.65 -0.93 -8.42
N ASN A 102 7.50 0.33 -8.81
CA ASN A 102 7.82 0.76 -10.18
C ASN A 102 9.32 0.68 -10.48
N ASP A 103 10.18 1.02 -9.52
CA ASP A 103 11.63 0.92 -9.65
C ASP A 103 12.09 -0.54 -9.79
N LYS A 104 11.35 -1.49 -9.20
CA LYS A 104 11.57 -2.92 -9.38
C LYS A 104 11.16 -3.38 -10.79
N GLU A 105 9.96 -3.01 -11.26
CA GLU A 105 9.50 -3.37 -12.62
C GLU A 105 10.43 -2.80 -13.71
N SER A 106 11.11 -1.67 -13.45
CA SER A 106 12.03 -1.03 -14.42
C SER A 106 13.41 -1.69 -14.52
N LYS A 107 13.80 -2.53 -13.56
CA LYS A 107 15.12 -3.20 -13.52
C LYS A 107 15.09 -4.65 -14.01
N HIS A 108 13.93 -5.14 -14.43
CA HIS A 108 13.70 -6.49 -14.97
C HIS A 108 13.10 -6.41 -16.38
#